data_AF-A0A7Y0BQJ5-F1
#
_entry.id   AF-A0A7Y0BQJ5-F1
#
_cell.length_a   1.000
_cell.length_b   1.000
_cell.length_c   1.000
_cell.angle_alpha   90.00
_cell.angle_beta   90.00
_cell.angle_gamma   90.00
#
_symmetry.space_group_name_H-M   'P 1'
#
loop_
_entity.id
_entity.type
_entity.pdbx_description
1 polymer ?
#
loop_
_entity_poly.entity_id
_entity_poly.type
_entity_poly.pdbx_seq_one_letter_code
_entity_poly.pdbx_strand_id
1 'polypeptide(L)'
;MRTASPEAIATVKATAPAVEKHGLAITTAMYKRLFQDEEVAAMCDRAAQESGEQPKRLAAAILAYAKNIYKLGNLGPAVQRMVARHVETAGKASHYPLVANALLPAIRDVLGSEVATNEVLASWGEAYWMLADILIAAEKEAYADIAA
;
A
#
# COMPACT_ATOMS: atom_id res chain seq x y z
N MET A 1 -16.30 -6.94 0.07
CA MET A 1 -15.24 -5.92 -0.04
C MET A 1 -15.41 -4.98 1.13
N ARG A 2 -14.36 -4.80 1.94
CA ARG A 2 -14.36 -3.85 3.05
C ARG A 2 -14.40 -2.42 2.52
N THR A 3 -15.02 -1.54 3.28
CA THR A 3 -15.04 -0.10 3.02
C THR A 3 -14.55 0.61 4.28
N ALA A 4 -13.64 1.57 4.12
CA ALA A 4 -13.23 2.42 5.23
C ALA A 4 -14.42 3.23 5.76
N SER A 5 -14.51 3.38 7.08
CA SER A 5 -15.53 4.20 7.74
C SER A 5 -15.41 5.68 7.33
N PRO A 6 -16.49 6.47 7.38
CA PRO A 6 -16.43 7.91 7.14
C PRO A 6 -15.37 8.62 7.99
N GLU A 7 -15.23 8.19 9.24
CA GLU A 7 -14.22 8.64 10.19
C GLU A 7 -12.81 8.28 9.70
N ALA A 8 -12.57 7.03 9.31
CA ALA A 8 -11.27 6.62 8.79
C ALA A 8 -10.88 7.41 7.54
N ILE A 9 -11.83 7.64 6.63
CA ILE A 9 -11.57 8.42 5.42
C ILE A 9 -11.23 9.87 5.77
N ALA A 10 -11.94 10.48 6.73
CA ALA A 10 -11.64 11.83 7.19
C ALA A 10 -10.25 11.91 7.84
N THR A 11 -9.87 10.93 8.66
CA THR A 11 -8.54 10.84 9.28
C THR A 11 -7.43 10.69 8.23
N VAL A 12 -7.61 9.80 7.26
CA VAL A 12 -6.64 9.60 6.16
C VAL A 12 -6.47 10.91 5.39
N LYS A 13 -7.55 11.62 5.07
CA LYS A 13 -7.49 12.91 4.39
C LYS A 13 -6.72 13.96 5.22
N ALA A 14 -7.01 14.06 6.52
CA ALA A 14 -6.37 15.03 7.41
C ALA A 14 -4.86 14.76 7.58
N THR A 15 -4.46 13.49 7.55
CA THR A 15 -3.07 13.07 7.77
C THR A 15 -2.28 12.81 6.47
N ALA A 16 -2.94 12.75 5.31
CA ALA A 16 -2.31 12.58 4.01
C ALA A 16 -1.19 13.59 3.71
N PRO A 17 -1.28 14.90 4.05
CA PRO A 17 -0.18 15.83 3.83
C PRO A 17 1.10 15.48 4.62
N ALA A 18 0.96 14.93 5.83
CA ALA A 18 2.11 14.47 6.61
C ALA A 18 2.74 13.22 5.96
N VAL A 19 1.90 12.27 5.53
CA VAL A 19 2.36 11.09 4.77
C VAL A 19 3.02 11.50 3.44
N GLU A 20 2.51 12.52 2.75
CA GLU A 20 3.08 13.05 1.50
C GLU A 20 4.48 13.61 1.72
N LYS A 21 4.64 14.47 2.73
CA LYS A 21 5.92 15.08 3.07
C LYS A 21 7.00 14.04 3.40
N HIS A 22 6.59 12.90 3.96
CA HIS A 22 7.50 11.85 4.43
C HIS A 22 7.41 10.53 3.63
N GLY A 23 6.74 10.54 2.47
CA GLY A 23 6.33 9.32 1.77
C GLY A 23 7.49 8.39 1.43
N LEU A 24 8.61 8.94 0.93
CA LEU A 24 9.81 8.16 0.63
C LEU A 24 10.45 7.54 1.87
N ALA A 25 10.49 8.28 2.98
CA ALA A 25 11.04 7.76 4.23
C ALA A 25 10.17 6.63 4.80
N ILE A 26 8.83 6.80 4.76
CA ILE A 26 7.86 5.78 5.17
C ILE A 26 8.03 4.51 4.35
N THR A 27 8.04 4.60 3.01
CA THR A 27 8.15 3.40 2.18
C THR A 27 9.52 2.76 2.26
N THR A 28 10.59 3.53 2.47
CA THR A 28 11.93 2.97 2.74
C THR A 28 11.94 2.19 4.05
N ALA A 29 11.37 2.73 5.13
CA ALA A 29 11.24 2.04 6.41
C ALA A 29 10.34 0.80 6.31
N MET A 30 9.26 0.88 5.52
CA MET A 30 8.38 -0.24 5.23
C MET A 30 9.14 -1.37 4.54
N TYR A 31 9.86 -1.11 3.45
CA TYR A 31 10.61 -2.16 2.74
C TYR A 31 11.69 -2.81 3.61
N LYS A 32 12.37 -2.05 4.48
CA LYS A 32 13.31 -2.62 5.45
C LYS A 32 12.63 -3.65 6.38
N ARG A 33 11.38 -3.39 6.79
CA ARG A 33 10.57 -4.30 7.60
C ARG A 33 10.06 -5.48 6.79
N LEU A 34 9.55 -5.23 5.59
CA LEU A 34 8.99 -6.24 4.71
C LEU A 34 10.03 -7.28 4.27
N PHE A 35 11.25 -6.84 4.01
CA PHE A 35 12.36 -7.72 3.57
C PHE A 35 13.04 -8.51 4.68
N GLN A 36 12.51 -8.45 5.91
CA GLN A 36 12.83 -9.49 6.89
C GLN A 36 12.20 -10.84 6.50
N ASP A 37 11.17 -10.81 5.64
CA ASP A 37 10.64 -12.00 4.99
C ASP A 37 11.40 -12.27 3.68
N GLU A 38 12.19 -13.34 3.65
CA GLU A 38 13.05 -13.69 2.50
C GLU A 38 12.26 -14.09 1.26
N GLU A 39 11.07 -14.69 1.40
CA GLU A 39 10.20 -15.05 0.27
C GLU A 39 9.75 -13.78 -0.43
N VAL A 40 9.25 -12.80 0.33
CA VAL A 40 8.81 -11.51 -0.22
C VAL A 40 9.97 -10.70 -0.79
N ALA A 41 11.14 -10.74 -0.14
CA ALA A 41 12.33 -10.06 -0.64
C ALA A 41 12.77 -10.60 -2.01
N ALA A 42 12.70 -11.92 -2.22
CA ALA A 42 13.06 -12.57 -3.48
C ALA A 42 12.12 -12.22 -4.64
N MET A 43 10.88 -11.82 -4.36
CA MET A 43 9.90 -11.40 -5.38
C MET A 43 10.14 -9.97 -5.90
N CYS A 44 10.90 -9.15 -5.17
CA CYS A 44 11.08 -7.74 -5.52
C CYS A 44 12.24 -7.52 -6.49
N ASP A 45 12.12 -6.47 -7.31
CA ASP A 45 13.17 -6.07 -8.25
C ASP A 45 14.33 -5.43 -7.49
N ARG A 46 15.44 -6.15 -7.37
CA ARG A 46 16.63 -5.69 -6.62
C ARG A 46 17.20 -4.39 -7.17
N ALA A 47 17.20 -4.18 -8.48
CA ALA A 47 17.72 -2.94 -9.08
C ALA A 47 16.82 -1.74 -8.75
N ALA A 48 15.50 -1.94 -8.78
CA ALA A 48 14.54 -0.92 -8.37
C ALA A 48 14.60 -0.62 -6.85
N GLN A 49 15.01 -1.60 -6.04
CA GLN A 49 15.24 -1.41 -4.62
C GLN A 49 16.54 -0.64 -4.34
N GLU A 50 17.65 -1.04 -4.94
CA GLU A 50 18.95 -0.39 -4.76
C GLU A 50 18.93 1.07 -5.25
N SER A 51 18.22 1.35 -6.35
CA SER A 51 18.02 2.71 -6.86
C SER A 51 17.02 3.55 -6.06
N GLY A 52 16.23 2.94 -5.17
CA GLY A 52 15.16 3.59 -4.41
C GLY A 52 13.90 3.89 -5.23
N GLU A 53 13.81 3.45 -6.49
CA GLU A 53 12.64 3.64 -7.33
C GLU A 53 11.41 2.88 -6.84
N GLN A 54 11.58 1.68 -6.27
CA GLN A 54 10.46 0.91 -5.75
C GLN A 54 9.78 1.59 -4.54
N PRO A 55 10.52 2.07 -3.51
CA PRO A 55 9.99 2.96 -2.48
C PRO A 55 9.24 4.19 -3.02
N LYS A 56 9.78 4.87 -4.04
CA LYS A 56 9.13 6.05 -4.65
C LYS A 56 7.80 5.69 -5.32
N ARG A 57 7.77 4.60 -6.10
CA ARG A 57 6.56 4.12 -6.78
C ARG A 57 5.44 3.82 -5.80
N LEU A 58 5.78 3.13 -4.70
CA LEU A 58 4.79 2.81 -3.68
C LEU A 58 4.28 4.07 -2.96
N ALA A 59 5.19 5.01 -2.65
CA ALA A 59 4.79 6.27 -2.01
C ALA A 59 3.80 7.03 -2.91
N ALA A 60 4.09 7.13 -4.21
CA ALA A 60 3.18 7.76 -5.17
C ALA A 60 1.82 7.06 -5.23
N ALA A 61 1.77 5.72 -5.18
CA ALA A 61 0.53 4.95 -5.18
C ALA A 61 -0.31 5.20 -3.91
N ILE A 62 0.30 5.16 -2.72
CA ILE A 62 -0.38 5.44 -1.44
C ILE A 62 -0.95 6.86 -1.44
N LEU A 63 -0.20 7.84 -1.94
CA LEU A 63 -0.65 9.24 -2.00
C LEU A 63 -1.76 9.45 -3.03
N ALA A 64 -1.66 8.83 -4.20
CA ALA A 64 -2.73 8.87 -5.19
C ALA A 64 -4.03 8.27 -4.64
N TYR A 65 -3.93 7.16 -3.92
CA TYR A 65 -5.06 6.54 -3.23
C TYR A 65 -5.64 7.46 -2.15
N ALA A 66 -4.81 7.98 -1.23
CA ALA A 66 -5.27 8.87 -0.16
C ALA A 66 -5.98 10.13 -0.70
N LYS A 67 -5.51 10.69 -1.81
CA LYS A 67 -6.14 11.85 -2.47
C LYS A 67 -7.46 11.51 -3.17
N ASN A 68 -7.68 10.24 -3.54
CA ASN A 68 -8.87 9.77 -4.28
C ASN A 68 -9.75 8.80 -3.49
N ILE A 69 -9.57 8.70 -2.16
CA ILE A 69 -10.27 7.72 -1.33
C ILE A 69 -11.81 7.81 -1.38
N TYR A 70 -12.37 8.97 -1.77
CA TYR A 70 -13.81 9.18 -2.02
C TYR A 70 -14.24 8.97 -3.48
N LYS A 71 -13.28 8.83 -4.41
CA LYS A 71 -13.51 8.75 -5.86
C LYS A 71 -12.62 7.66 -6.45
N LEU A 72 -12.80 6.43 -5.96
CA LEU A 72 -11.98 5.29 -6.37
C LEU A 72 -12.00 5.01 -7.87
N GLY A 73 -13.06 5.40 -8.59
CA GLY A 73 -13.12 5.33 -10.05
C GLY A 73 -11.97 6.07 -10.76
N ASN A 74 -11.37 7.08 -10.12
CA ASN A 74 -10.22 7.80 -10.65
C ASN A 74 -8.93 6.96 -10.65
N LEU A 75 -8.90 5.86 -9.91
CA LEU A 75 -7.71 5.01 -9.75
C LEU A 75 -7.61 3.92 -10.81
N GLY A 76 -8.58 3.78 -11.71
CA GLY A 76 -8.66 2.68 -12.69
C GLY A 76 -7.32 2.36 -13.37
N PRO A 77 -6.68 3.31 -14.07
CA PRO A 77 -5.39 3.06 -14.72
C PRO A 77 -4.26 2.73 -13.75
N ALA A 78 -4.28 3.26 -12.52
CA ALA A 78 -3.26 2.96 -11.51
C ALA A 78 -3.44 1.55 -10.94
N VAL A 79 -4.68 1.17 -10.63
CA VAL A 79 -5.06 -0.18 -10.17
C VAL A 79 -4.67 -1.22 -11.22
N GLN A 80 -5.00 -1.00 -12.50
CA GLN A 80 -4.63 -1.93 -13.58
C GLN A 80 -3.12 -2.16 -13.67
N ARG A 81 -2.31 -1.09 -13.56
CA ARG A 81 -0.84 -1.23 -13.54
C ARG A 81 -0.32 -1.97 -12.31
N MET A 82 -0.95 -1.77 -11.15
CA MET A 82 -0.58 -2.50 -9.93
C MET A 82 -0.91 -3.98 -10.05
N VAL A 83 -2.11 -4.32 -10.53
CA VAL A 83 -2.57 -5.69 -10.75
C VAL A 83 -1.65 -6.42 -11.74
N ALA A 84 -1.37 -5.82 -12.89
CA ALA A 84 -0.45 -6.40 -13.88
C ALA A 84 0.92 -6.70 -13.25
N ARG A 85 1.47 -5.75 -12.49
CA ARG A 85 2.75 -5.94 -11.82
C ARG A 85 2.69 -7.04 -10.75
N HIS A 86 1.63 -7.09 -9.95
CA HIS A 86 1.49 -8.12 -8.92
C HIS A 86 1.42 -9.51 -9.55
N VAL A 87 0.65 -9.67 -10.63
CA VAL A 87 0.56 -10.93 -11.38
C VAL A 87 1.92 -11.33 -11.98
N GLU A 88 2.64 -10.39 -12.62
CA GLU A 88 4.01 -10.63 -13.13
C GLU A 88 4.97 -11.14 -12.04
N THR A 89 4.82 -10.63 -10.81
CA THR A 89 5.67 -11.02 -9.68
C THR A 89 5.08 -12.15 -8.83
N ALA A 90 4.05 -12.85 -9.30
CA ALA A 90 3.36 -13.93 -8.56
C ALA A 90 2.82 -13.49 -7.17
N GLY A 91 2.30 -12.26 -7.09
CA GLY A 91 1.65 -11.69 -5.91
C GLY A 91 0.41 -12.50 -5.49
N LYS A 92 0.25 -12.73 -4.19
CA LYS A 92 -0.83 -13.54 -3.62
C LYS A 92 -1.58 -12.74 -2.55
N ALA A 93 -2.84 -13.08 -2.34
CA ALA A 93 -3.65 -12.51 -1.26
C ALA A 93 -2.98 -12.65 0.13
N SER A 94 -2.22 -13.72 0.35
CA SER A 94 -1.47 -13.96 1.60
C SER A 94 -0.32 -12.97 1.84
N HIS A 95 0.14 -12.22 0.83
CA HIS A 95 1.20 -11.22 1.00
C HIS A 95 0.68 -9.87 1.53
N TYR A 96 -0.61 -9.57 1.36
CA TYR A 96 -1.20 -8.31 1.81
C TYR A 96 -1.09 -8.09 3.34
N PRO A 97 -1.30 -9.10 4.20
CA PRO A 97 -1.01 -8.96 5.63
C PRO A 97 0.45 -8.56 5.93
N LEU A 98 1.43 -9.11 5.18
CA LEU A 98 2.85 -8.81 5.38
C LEU A 98 3.15 -7.34 5.09
N VAL A 99 2.59 -6.82 3.99
CA VAL A 99 2.71 -5.41 3.63
C VAL A 99 2.06 -4.50 4.67
N ALA A 100 0.87 -4.85 5.19
CA ALA A 100 0.21 -4.08 6.25
C ALA A 100 1.05 -4.02 7.54
N ASN A 101 1.58 -5.18 7.96
CA ASN A 101 2.40 -5.33 9.15
C ASN A 101 3.75 -4.60 9.04
N ALA A 102 4.24 -4.38 7.82
CA ALA A 102 5.41 -3.54 7.57
C ALA A 102 5.06 -2.04 7.50
N LEU A 103 3.96 -1.69 6.81
CA LEU A 103 3.60 -0.31 6.49
C LEU A 103 3.13 0.50 7.70
N LEU A 104 2.19 -0.04 8.49
CA LEU A 104 1.59 0.72 9.59
C LEU A 104 2.62 1.10 10.67
N PRO A 105 3.53 0.19 11.10
CA PRO A 105 4.62 0.58 11.99
C PRO A 105 5.60 1.57 11.35
N ALA A 106 5.91 1.43 10.05
CA ALA A 106 6.79 2.36 9.35
C ALA A 106 6.22 3.80 9.30
N ILE A 107 4.90 3.95 9.17
CA ILE A 107 4.24 5.25 9.29
C ILE A 107 4.51 5.85 10.67
N ARG A 108 4.38 5.05 11.74
CA ARG A 108 4.63 5.51 13.10
C ARG A 108 6.08 5.85 13.39
N ASP A 109 7.02 5.04 12.91
CA ASP A 109 8.45 5.30 13.08
C ASP A 109 8.84 6.66 12.50
N VAL A 110 8.26 7.02 11.35
CA VAL A 110 8.65 8.21 10.60
C VAL A 110 7.88 9.46 11.04
N LEU A 111 6.58 9.34 11.31
CA LEU A 111 5.75 10.47 11.71
C LEU A 111 5.74 10.70 13.24
N GLY A 112 6.19 9.73 14.02
CA GLY A 112 6.16 9.77 15.49
C GLY A 112 4.78 9.41 16.06
N SER A 113 4.74 9.00 17.33
CA SER A 113 3.51 8.56 18.02
C SER A 113 2.48 9.66 18.24
N GLU A 114 2.92 10.92 18.28
CA GLU A 114 2.05 12.10 18.41
C GLU A 114 1.19 12.32 17.16
N VAL A 115 1.74 12.04 15.96
CA VAL A 115 1.04 12.21 14.69
C VAL A 115 0.37 10.92 14.25
N ALA A 116 1.09 9.79 14.36
CA ALA A 116 0.61 8.46 14.01
C ALA A 116 0.08 7.74 15.27
N THR A 117 -0.95 8.32 15.88
CA THR A 117 -1.65 7.75 17.04
C THR A 117 -2.25 6.37 16.70
N ASN A 118 -2.79 5.67 17.70
CA ASN A 118 -3.44 4.39 17.48
C ASN A 118 -4.68 4.53 16.59
N GLU A 119 -5.45 5.58 16.78
CA GLU A 119 -6.62 5.91 15.97
C GLU A 119 -6.22 6.23 14.54
N VAL A 120 -5.16 7.02 14.34
CA VAL A 120 -4.64 7.31 12.99
C VAL A 120 -4.21 6.04 12.29
N LEU A 121 -3.42 5.18 12.94
CA LEU A 121 -3.00 3.91 12.33
C LEU A 121 -4.18 2.97 12.04
N ALA A 122 -5.20 2.93 12.91
CA ALA A 122 -6.40 2.14 12.67
C ALA A 122 -7.13 2.62 11.40
N SER A 123 -7.31 3.93 11.24
CA SER A 123 -7.91 4.53 10.04
C SER A 123 -7.11 4.24 8.77
N TRP A 124 -5.78 4.34 8.83
CA TRP A 124 -4.91 3.96 7.72
C TRP A 124 -4.98 2.45 7.43
N GLY A 125 -5.18 1.61 8.45
CA GLY A 125 -5.39 0.17 8.30
C GLY A 125 -6.70 -0.17 7.59
N GLU A 126 -7.80 0.51 7.92
CA GLU A 126 -9.07 0.37 7.21
C GLU A 126 -8.93 0.77 5.73
N ALA A 127 -8.30 1.91 5.47
CA ALA A 127 -8.07 2.40 4.11
C ALA A 127 -7.15 1.47 3.31
N TYR A 128 -6.10 0.94 3.93
CA TYR A 128 -5.24 -0.07 3.33
C TYR A 128 -6.06 -1.29 2.88
N TRP A 129 -6.90 -1.83 3.77
CA TRP A 129 -7.67 -3.03 3.47
C TRP A 129 -8.77 -2.82 2.44
N MET A 130 -9.34 -1.62 2.38
CA MET A 130 -10.27 -1.22 1.32
C MET A 130 -9.58 -1.29 -0.05
N LEU A 131 -8.37 -0.75 -0.20
CA LEU A 131 -7.61 -0.84 -1.45
C LEU A 131 -7.15 -2.28 -1.73
N ALA A 132 -6.67 -2.99 -0.72
CA ALA A 132 -6.21 -4.38 -0.84
C ALA A 132 -7.32 -5.29 -1.38
N ASP A 133 -8.55 -5.17 -0.87
CA ASP A 133 -9.67 -6.00 -1.37
C ASP A 133 -9.97 -5.74 -2.86
N ILE A 134 -9.83 -4.50 -3.33
CA ILE A 134 -10.00 -4.14 -4.75
C ILE A 134 -8.93 -4.82 -5.60
N LEU A 135 -7.67 -4.73 -5.16
CA LEU A 135 -6.54 -5.30 -5.88
C LEU A 135 -6.61 -6.83 -5.89
N ILE A 136 -6.90 -7.47 -4.75
CA ILE A 136 -7.05 -8.93 -4.64
C ILE A 136 -8.15 -9.44 -5.57
N ALA A 137 -9.28 -8.74 -5.65
CA ALA A 137 -10.37 -9.13 -6.54
C ALA A 137 -9.94 -9.05 -8.01
N ALA A 138 -9.30 -7.94 -8.42
CA ALA A 138 -8.83 -7.76 -9.78
C ALA A 138 -7.68 -8.71 -10.17
N GLU A 139 -6.77 -9.02 -9.24
CA GLU A 139 -5.72 -10.02 -9.43
C GLU A 139 -6.29 -11.42 -9.62
N LYS A 140 -7.32 -11.78 -8.85
CA LYS A 140 -7.99 -13.07 -8.99
C LYS A 140 -8.59 -13.24 -10.39
N GLU A 141 -9.20 -12.20 -10.94
CA GLU A 141 -9.71 -12.19 -12.33
C GLU A 141 -8.55 -12.34 -13.32
N ALA A 142 -7.49 -11.55 -13.18
CA ALA A 142 -6.33 -11.62 -14.06
C ALA A 142 -5.63 -13.00 -14.05
N TYR A 143 -5.53 -13.66 -12.89
CA TYR A 143 -5.01 -15.01 -12.81
C TYR A 143 -5.91 -16.04 -13.50
N ALA A 144 -7.24 -15.87 -13.42
CA ALA A 144 -8.19 -16.75 -14.10
C ALA A 144 -8.07 -16.63 -15.62
N ASP A 145 -7.91 -15.41 -16.14
CA ASP A 145 -7.73 -15.14 -17.57
C ASP A 145 -6.44 -15.75 -18.13
N ILE A 146 -5.36 -15.80 -17.35
CA ILE A 146 -4.09 -16.43 -17.75
C ILE A 146 -4.19 -17.96 -17.79
N ALA A 147 -5.04 -18.55 -16.94
CA ALA A 147 -5.22 -19.99 -16.84
C ALA A 147 -6.21 -20.57 -17.86
N ALA A 148 -6.93 -19.71 -18.59
CA ALA A 148 -7.92 -20.06 -19.62
C ALA A 148 -7.27 -20.32 -20.98
#